data_AF-S3HTN8-F1
#
_entry.id   AF-S3HTN8-F1
#
_cell.length_a   1.000
_cell.length_b   1.000
_cell.length_c   1.000
_cell.angle_alpha   90.00
_cell.angle_beta   90.00
_cell.angle_gamma   90.00
#
_symmetry.space_group_name_H-M   'P 1'
#
loop_
_entity.id
_entity.type
_entity.pdbx_description
1 polymer ?
#
loop_
_entity_poly.entity_id
_entity_poly.type
_entity_poly.pdbx_seq_one_letter_code
_entity_poly.pdbx_strand_id
1 'polypeptide(L)'
;MFSVSNEIIRGVFSALRQIGRLVPQGAEGHVAIVGLDGTPLALDRIRKGDQDATVAQDPAAMGGDGIFVQIVSNFEGTQFNNKMRTQPYLINRPELMTRAIGETRRRKRAIRGTRAILSSAPAAGRAFPYKW
;
A
#
# COMPACT_ATOMS: atom_id res chain seq x y z
N MET A 1 -5.75 14.81 -15.88
CA MET A 1 -6.41 13.51 -16.18
C MET A 1 -6.66 12.77 -14.88
N PHE A 2 -7.89 12.35 -14.64
CA PHE A 2 -8.25 11.47 -13.53
C PHE A 2 -8.73 10.13 -14.07
N SER A 3 -8.36 9.03 -13.41
CA SER A 3 -8.87 7.71 -13.75
C SER A 3 -9.30 6.93 -12.52
N VAL A 4 -10.37 6.17 -12.69
CA VAL A 4 -11.02 5.37 -11.65
C VAL A 4 -10.24 4.10 -11.28
N SER A 5 -9.15 3.77 -11.98
CA SER A 5 -8.23 2.69 -11.61
C SER A 5 -6.84 2.92 -12.21
N ASN A 6 -5.79 2.47 -11.52
CA ASN A 6 -4.41 2.53 -12.04
C ASN A 6 -4.22 1.69 -13.32
N GLU A 7 -5.09 0.70 -13.57
CA GLU A 7 -5.01 -0.15 -14.76
C GLU A 7 -5.48 0.56 -16.03
N ILE A 8 -6.57 1.33 -15.94
CA ILE A 8 -7.11 2.11 -17.06
C ILE A 8 -6.10 3.17 -17.51
N ILE A 9 -5.37 3.74 -16.56
CA ILE A 9 -4.30 4.71 -16.81
C ILE A 9 -3.19 4.16 -17.73
N ARG A 10 -2.98 2.85 -17.81
CA ARG A 10 -1.93 2.27 -18.67
C ARG A 10 -2.16 2.60 -20.16
N GLY A 11 -3.41 2.59 -20.62
CA GLY A 11 -3.75 2.98 -22.00
C GLY A 11 -3.43 4.44 -22.28
N VAL A 12 -3.69 5.33 -21.32
CA VAL A 12 -3.32 6.75 -21.38
C VAL A 12 -1.81 6.93 -21.49
N PHE A 13 -1.04 6.24 -20.66
CA PHE A 13 0.42 6.28 -20.72
C PHE A 13 0.96 5.80 -22.07
N SER A 14 0.34 4.77 -22.66
CA SER A 14 0.70 4.29 -23.99
C SER A 14 0.45 5.36 -25.05
N ALA A 15 -0.72 5.99 -25.03
CA ALA A 15 -1.09 7.04 -25.99
C ALA A 15 -0.17 8.27 -25.87
N LEU A 16 0.07 8.77 -24.66
CA LEU A 16 0.96 9.91 -24.41
C LEU A 16 2.40 9.61 -24.86
N ARG A 17 2.87 8.38 -24.67
CA ARG A 17 4.18 7.94 -25.15
C ARG A 17 4.24 7.92 -26.67
N GLN A 18 3.21 7.40 -27.33
CA GLN A 18 3.15 7.30 -28.79
C GLN A 18 3.19 8.66 -29.48
N ILE A 19 2.60 9.69 -28.87
CA ILE A 19 2.61 11.06 -29.39
C ILE A 19 3.78 11.91 -28.86
N GLY A 20 4.72 11.32 -28.11
CA GLY A 20 5.87 12.05 -27.55
C GLY A 20 5.53 13.10 -26.49
N ARG A 21 4.36 12.98 -25.84
CA ARG A 21 3.87 13.92 -24.80
C ARG A 21 3.95 13.37 -23.39
N LEU A 22 4.52 12.18 -23.21
CA LEU A 22 4.81 11.65 -21.88
C LEU A 22 6.08 12.32 -21.34
N VAL A 23 5.90 13.45 -20.66
CA VAL A 23 6.98 14.21 -20.02
C VAL A 23 6.81 14.21 -18.50
N PRO A 24 7.90 14.25 -17.71
CA PRO A 24 7.84 14.16 -16.26
C PRO A 24 7.23 15.41 -15.61
N GLN A 25 6.73 15.22 -14.39
CA GLN A 25 6.21 16.30 -13.54
C GLN A 25 7.20 17.47 -13.44
N GLY A 26 6.71 18.68 -13.71
CA GLY A 26 7.51 19.91 -13.71
C GLY A 26 8.14 20.29 -15.04
N ALA A 27 8.11 19.40 -16.04
CA ALA A 27 8.50 19.75 -17.41
C ALA A 27 7.36 20.48 -18.16
N GLU A 28 7.73 21.32 -19.12
CA GLU A 28 6.76 21.97 -20.00
C GLU A 28 5.95 20.93 -20.79
N GLY A 29 4.63 21.11 -20.84
CA GLY A 29 3.72 20.17 -21.51
C GLY A 29 3.36 18.93 -20.69
N HIS A 30 3.74 18.88 -19.40
CA HIS A 30 3.32 17.81 -18.50
C HIS A 30 1.81 17.78 -18.31
N VAL A 31 1.22 16.60 -18.51
CA VAL A 31 -0.20 16.34 -18.22
C VAL A 31 -0.29 15.76 -16.82
N ALA A 32 -1.01 16.44 -15.93
CA ALA A 32 -1.26 15.91 -14.59
C ALA A 32 -2.06 14.59 -14.66
N ILE A 33 -1.57 13.53 -14.03
CA ILE A 33 -2.16 12.19 -14.03
C ILE A 33 -2.37 11.72 -12.58
N VAL A 34 -3.63 11.48 -12.23
CA VAL A 34 -4.04 10.96 -10.91
C VAL A 34 -4.84 9.68 -11.09
N GLY A 35 -4.45 8.62 -10.37
CA GLY A 35 -5.13 7.32 -10.36
C GLY A 35 -5.77 6.95 -9.02
N LEU A 36 -6.38 5.77 -9.01
CA LEU A 36 -6.93 5.08 -7.83
C LEU A 36 -6.24 3.72 -7.72
N ASP A 37 -6.11 3.17 -6.50
CA ASP A 37 -5.71 1.80 -6.11
C ASP A 37 -4.42 1.81 -5.26
N GLY A 38 -3.37 2.50 -5.71
CA GLY A 38 -2.08 2.47 -5.00
C GLY A 38 -1.18 1.30 -5.41
N THR A 39 -1.33 0.81 -6.64
CA THR A 39 -0.57 -0.33 -7.16
C THR A 39 0.95 -0.09 -7.16
N PRO A 40 1.79 -1.14 -7.06
CA PRO A 40 3.25 -0.99 -7.13
C PRO A 40 3.72 -0.21 -8.36
N LEU A 41 3.09 -0.45 -9.52
CA LEU A 41 3.38 0.27 -10.76
C LEU A 41 3.07 1.77 -10.66
N ALA A 42 1.95 2.14 -10.04
CA ALA A 42 1.61 3.55 -9.83
C ALA A 42 2.64 4.21 -8.91
N LEU A 43 3.08 3.53 -7.86
CA LEU A 43 4.13 4.04 -6.97
C LEU A 43 5.46 4.26 -7.72
N ASP A 44 5.84 3.35 -8.60
CA ASP A 44 7.05 3.51 -9.43
C ASP A 44 6.93 4.67 -10.42
N ARG A 45 5.78 4.86 -11.04
CA ARG A 45 5.51 6.01 -11.92
C ARG A 45 5.57 7.33 -11.15
N ILE A 46 5.04 7.36 -9.92
CA ILE A 46 5.13 8.53 -9.03
C ILE A 46 6.59 8.84 -8.68
N ARG A 47 7.42 7.82 -8.42
CA ARG A 47 8.87 8.03 -8.18
C ARG A 47 9.57 8.63 -9.40
N LYS A 48 9.24 8.14 -10.60
CA LYS A 48 9.81 8.60 -11.87
C LYS A 48 9.29 9.99 -12.28
N GLY A 49 8.13 10.40 -11.78
CA GLY A 49 7.46 11.65 -12.17
C GLY A 49 6.56 11.52 -13.37
N ASP A 50 6.33 10.29 -13.82
CA ASP A 50 5.40 9.97 -14.91
C ASP A 50 3.93 10.15 -14.45
N GLN A 51 3.66 9.95 -13.16
CA GLN A 51 2.34 10.08 -12.54
C GLN A 51 2.43 10.99 -11.31
N ASP A 52 1.47 11.89 -11.10
CA ASP A 52 1.53 12.85 -9.98
C ASP A 52 1.11 12.23 -8.66
N ALA A 53 0.04 11.44 -8.70
CA ALA A 53 -0.54 10.85 -7.51
C ALA A 53 -1.39 9.62 -7.77
N THR A 54 -1.69 8.89 -6.70
CA THR A 54 -2.71 7.86 -6.66
C THR A 54 -3.45 7.91 -5.33
N VAL A 55 -4.77 7.73 -5.36
CA VAL A 55 -5.56 7.52 -4.15
C VAL A 55 -5.49 6.03 -3.82
N ALA A 56 -4.78 5.67 -2.76
CA ALA A 56 -4.58 4.30 -2.34
C ALA A 56 -5.73 3.80 -1.48
N GLN A 57 -6.11 2.54 -1.70
CA GLN A 57 -7.03 1.80 -0.84
C GLN A 57 -6.24 0.91 0.13
N ASP A 58 -6.90 0.41 1.17
CA ASP A 58 -6.31 -0.55 2.11
C ASP A 58 -7.02 -1.91 1.98
N PRO A 59 -6.59 -2.76 1.04
CA PRO A 59 -7.21 -4.06 0.84
C PRO A 59 -7.02 -4.99 2.05
N ALA A 60 -5.99 -4.79 2.88
CA ALA A 60 -5.76 -5.59 4.07
C ALA A 60 -6.80 -5.25 5.15
N ALA A 61 -7.07 -3.96 5.39
CA ALA A 61 -8.13 -3.53 6.30
C ALA A 61 -9.52 -3.90 5.77
N MET A 62 -9.74 -3.80 4.46
CA MET A 62 -11.01 -4.23 3.84
C MET A 62 -11.25 -5.73 4.02
N GLY A 63 -10.25 -6.57 3.76
CA GLY A 63 -10.39 -8.03 3.86
C GLY A 63 -10.45 -8.54 5.30
N GLY A 64 -9.64 -7.97 6.19
CA GLY A 64 -9.59 -8.33 7.61
C GLY A 64 -10.81 -7.83 8.37
N ASP A 65 -10.70 -6.64 8.94
CA ASP A 65 -11.76 -6.08 9.80
C ASP A 65 -13.07 -5.82 9.03
N GLY A 66 -12.96 -5.51 7.74
CA GLY A 66 -14.09 -5.19 6.86
C GLY A 66 -14.95 -6.38 6.45
N ILE A 67 -14.35 -7.57 6.30
CA ILE A 67 -15.06 -8.76 5.81
C ILE A 67 -14.93 -9.90 6.81
N PHE A 68 -13.70 -10.33 7.13
CA PHE A 68 -13.48 -11.51 7.96
C PHE A 68 -14.10 -11.38 9.35
N VAL A 69 -13.85 -10.27 10.04
CA VAL A 69 -14.42 -10.04 11.38
C VAL A 69 -15.95 -10.01 11.35
N GLN A 70 -16.54 -9.37 10.34
CA GLN A 70 -18.00 -9.27 10.21
C GLN A 70 -18.65 -10.63 9.93
N ILE A 71 -18.00 -11.48 9.14
CA ILE A 71 -18.46 -12.84 8.88
C ILE A 71 -18.46 -13.66 10.17
N VAL A 72 -17.36 -13.61 10.94
CA VAL A 72 -17.27 -14.29 12.24
C VAL A 72 -18.36 -13.80 13.19
N SER A 73 -18.53 -12.48 13.33
CA SER A 73 -19.57 -11.89 14.18
C SER A 73 -20.98 -12.34 13.79
N ASN A 74 -21.27 -12.45 12.50
CA ASN A 74 -22.56 -12.96 12.03
C ASN A 74 -22.79 -14.42 12.44
N PHE A 75 -21.78 -15.29 12.38
CA PHE A 75 -21.91 -16.69 12.80
C PHE A 75 -21.96 -16.87 14.32
N GLU A 76 -21.31 -16.00 15.08
CA GLU A 76 -21.33 -16.01 16.55
C GLU A 76 -22.58 -15.33 17.14
N GLY A 77 -23.43 -14.73 16.31
CA GLY A 77 -24.61 -13.97 16.74
C GLY A 77 -24.26 -12.68 17.48
N THR A 78 -23.05 -12.16 17.30
CA THR A 78 -22.61 -10.89 17.89
C THR A 78 -22.93 -9.71 16.95
N GLN A 79 -22.87 -8.49 17.48
CA GLN A 79 -23.10 -7.30 16.65
C GLN A 79 -22.02 -7.18 15.57
N PHE A 80 -22.47 -6.93 14.34
CA PHE A 80 -21.62 -6.67 13.19
C PHE A 80 -22.03 -5.38 12.51
N ASN A 81 -21.09 -4.72 11.86
CA ASN A 81 -21.32 -3.51 11.08
C ASN A 81 -21.46 -3.87 9.60
N ASN A 82 -22.66 -3.70 9.05
CA ASN A 82 -22.96 -3.96 7.65
C ASN A 82 -22.41 -2.90 6.67
N LYS A 83 -21.83 -1.81 7.18
CA LYS A 83 -21.21 -0.74 6.39
C LYS A 83 -19.86 -0.38 6.97
N MET A 84 -18.82 -1.05 6.48
CA MET A 84 -17.44 -0.75 6.84
C MET A 84 -16.82 0.20 5.81
N ARG A 85 -16.23 1.30 6.30
CA ARG A 85 -15.57 2.30 5.46
C ARG A 85 -14.09 2.35 5.79
N THR A 86 -13.25 1.85 4.90
CA THR A 86 -11.81 2.11 4.94
C THR A 86 -11.54 3.48 4.35
N GLN A 87 -10.76 4.31 5.07
CA GLN A 87 -10.43 5.64 4.58
C GLN A 87 -9.33 5.54 3.51
N PRO A 88 -9.60 5.93 2.25
CA PRO A 88 -8.56 6.03 1.25
C PRO A 88 -7.63 7.20 1.57
N TYR A 89 -6.39 7.14 1.09
CA TYR A 89 -5.41 8.19 1.31
C TYR A 89 -4.65 8.52 0.03
N LEU A 90 -4.28 9.79 -0.13
CA LEU A 90 -3.52 10.25 -1.28
C LEU A 90 -2.05 9.90 -1.13
N ILE A 91 -1.45 9.30 -2.15
CA ILE A 91 -0.01 9.12 -2.29
C ILE A 91 0.46 10.00 -3.44
N ASN A 92 1.35 10.94 -3.13
CA ASN A 92 2.09 11.75 -4.09
C ASN A 92 3.59 11.61 -3.80
N ARG A 93 4.46 12.25 -4.60
CA ARG A 93 5.92 12.12 -4.43
C ARG A 93 6.40 12.48 -3.01
N PRO A 94 6.04 13.63 -2.41
CA PRO A 94 6.42 13.94 -1.02
C PRO A 94 5.99 12.86 -0.01
N GLU A 95 4.74 12.43 -0.07
CA GLU A 95 4.19 11.43 0.85
C GLU A 95 4.87 10.07 0.68
N LEU A 96 5.16 9.66 -0.56
CA LEU A 96 5.85 8.41 -0.86
C LEU A 96 7.26 8.37 -0.26
N MET A 97 7.97 9.50 -0.29
CA MET A 97 9.31 9.60 0.30
C MET A 97 9.25 9.56 1.83
N THR A 98 8.30 10.28 2.43
CA THR A 98 8.05 10.25 3.88
C THR A 98 7.77 8.82 4.35
N ARG A 99 6.93 8.07 3.63
CA ARG A 99 6.60 6.67 3.95
C ARG A 99 7.77 5.71 3.77
N ALA A 100 8.54 5.85 2.69
CA ALA A 100 9.75 5.04 2.48
C ALA A 100 10.78 5.25 3.61
N ILE A 101 10.95 6.48 4.08
CA ILE A 101 11.80 6.81 5.23
C ILE A 101 11.22 6.21 6.52
N GLY A 102 9.90 6.28 6.72
CA GLY A 102 9.20 5.69 7.85
C GLY A 102 9.33 4.17 7.94
N GLU A 103 9.16 3.45 6.83
CA GLU A 103 9.36 2.00 6.74
C GLU A 103 10.82 1.60 6.98
N THR A 104 11.76 2.36 6.41
CA THR A 104 13.20 2.13 6.64
C THR A 104 13.56 2.30 8.12
N ARG A 105 12.99 3.30 8.79
CA ARG A 105 13.14 3.50 10.25
C ARG A 105 12.49 2.37 11.04
N ARG A 106 11.28 1.92 10.69
CA ARG A 106 10.62 0.77 11.34
C ARG A 106 11.42 -0.52 11.18
N ARG A 107 11.92 -0.83 9.98
CA ARG A 107 12.78 -2.01 9.74
C ARG A 107 14.09 -1.94 10.53
N LYS A 108 14.79 -0.79 10.54
CA LYS A 108 16.01 -0.61 11.34
C LYS A 108 15.75 -0.78 12.84
N ARG A 109 14.60 -0.28 13.34
CA ARG A 109 14.20 -0.42 14.75
C ARG A 109 13.81 -1.86 15.10
N ALA A 110 13.12 -2.56 14.20
CA ALA A 110 12.80 -3.97 14.33
C ALA A 110 14.07 -4.83 14.39
N ILE A 111 15.01 -4.65 13.46
CA ILE A 111 16.30 -5.38 13.44
C ILE A 111 17.09 -5.13 14.74
N ARG A 112 17.11 -3.89 15.25
CA ARG A 112 17.79 -3.56 16.50
C ARG A 112 17.10 -4.19 17.72
N GLY A 113 15.78 -4.28 17.72
CA GLY A 113 14.98 -4.98 18.74
C GLY A 113 15.18 -6.49 18.72
N THR A 114 15.21 -7.11 17.54
CA THR A 114 15.43 -8.57 17.38
C THR A 114 16.82 -8.98 17.89
N ARG A 115 17.84 -8.14 17.68
CA ARG A 115 19.20 -8.40 18.18
C ARG A 115 19.31 -8.34 19.71
N ALA A 116 18.50 -7.48 20.35
CA ALA A 116 18.43 -7.39 21.81
C ALA A 116 17.65 -8.55 22.44
N ILE A 117 16.62 -9.06 21.73
CA ILE A 117 15.85 -10.24 22.17
C ILE A 117 16.69 -11.51 22.04
N LEU A 118 17.47 -11.66 20.96
CA LEU A 118 18.36 -12.81 20.76
C LEU A 118 19.55 -12.83 21.74
N SER A 119 20.00 -11.70 22.28
CA SER A 119 21.05 -11.65 23.30
C SER A 119 20.54 -11.90 24.73
N SER A 120 19.22 -11.99 24.93
CA SER A 120 18.58 -12.15 26.26
C SER A 120 17.67 -13.38 26.36
N ALA A 121 17.55 -14.17 25.29
CA ALA A 121 16.77 -15.40 25.29
C ALA A 121 17.52 -16.50 26.08
N PRO A 122 16.91 -17.11 27.12
CA PRO A 122 17.47 -18.30 27.75
C PRO A 122 17.39 -19.48 26.76
N ALA A 123 18.38 -20.38 26.80
CA ALA A 123 18.42 -21.57 25.97
C ALA A 123 17.21 -22.47 26.24
N ALA A 124 16.19 -22.40 25.38
CA ALA A 124 14.94 -23.13 25.55
C ALA A 124 15.09 -24.58 25.05
N GLY A 125 15.39 -25.49 25.97
CA GLY A 125 15.09 -26.91 25.82
C GLY A 125 13.67 -27.20 26.30
N ARG A 126 12.79 -27.61 25.39
CA ARG A 126 11.78 -28.69 25.53
C ARG A 126 10.89 -28.74 24.29
N ALA A 127 10.81 -29.93 23.70
CA ALA A 127 10.03 -30.25 22.51
C ALA A 127 8.52 -30.19 22.81
N PHE A 128 7.74 -29.63 21.88
CA PHE A 128 6.28 -29.72 21.86
C PHE A 128 5.85 -30.98 21.10
N PRO A 129 4.95 -31.82 21.64
CA PRO A 129 4.50 -33.04 20.98
C PRO A 129 3.14 -32.83 20.33
N TYR A 130 3.09 -32.77 19.00
CA TYR A 130 1.89 -33.15 18.25
C TYR A 130 2.33 -34.00 17.05
N LYS A 131 1.76 -35.20 16.93
CA LYS A 131 1.81 -36.05 15.74
C LYS A 131 0.48 -35.87 14.98
N TRP A 132 0.59 -35.79 13.66
CA TRP A 132 -0.47 -35.63 12.68
C TRP A 132 -1.66 -36.58 12.88
#